data_AF-A0AAV0ARJ4-F1
#
_entry.id   AF-A0AAV0ARJ4-F1
#
_cell.length_a   1.000
_cell.length_b   1.000
_cell.length_c   1.000
_cell.angle_alpha   90.00
_cell.angle_beta   90.00
_cell.angle_gamma   90.00
#
_symmetry.space_group_name_H-M   'P 1'
#
loop_
_entity.id
_entity.type
_entity.pdbx_description
1 polymer ?
#
loop_
_entity_poly.entity_id
_entity_poly.type
_entity_poly.pdbx_seq_one_letter_code
_entity_poly.pdbx_strand_id
1 'polypeptide(L)'
;MTSAFIALLGDLSPLMSFFGWWLLPGLLSGFVLGIFYRLRPSWRPLVPSATTTANQKTSYNPLYELEKLEHERKSRLHRTVAHGLVISIYLIYNLLNIYKEQDGTSYYSALGLKSNSLALKTPGFESSSDPSAATPISSRSKASKRRLKQTESDSPKEFLDEAGLKSHWRKLARSFHPDKINPPPELQTDEEISKWRDDVQSKFIGMREAYETLSDDAKKWAYDRFGPTVSGWKTCVTTKEFLEEGMKHSAPFWIFTIASLSLIGSLRKNDPGSFWRWLCLALILVSEFVIITSSKPALVSKIMMTLFPNRAPFQLIELLRQIFIASSSITTQLASILYPAPENKSKDESKLKEFVEPMFGLIEKMNESASLANFEVIKLVLNDLHPIIRSHHDHTSNNKSRLSSNTLIDLEEKFEQENGIENEKDVEVELKKQEKFMKETIEELKLNMLDTFCDLKLQSETAGQEAWLKAIEN
;
A
#
# COMPACT_ATOMS: atom_id res chain seq x y z
N MET A 1 -39.07 -24.33 -11.11
CA MET A 1 -38.70 -22.92 -10.83
C MET A 1 -37.38 -22.77 -10.07
N THR A 2 -36.83 -23.82 -9.45
CA THR A 2 -35.51 -23.81 -8.80
C THR A 2 -34.32 -24.02 -9.77
N SER A 3 -34.52 -24.66 -10.93
CA SER A 3 -33.44 -24.85 -11.92
C SER A 3 -33.05 -23.57 -12.68
N ALA A 4 -33.99 -22.66 -12.90
CA ALA A 4 -33.71 -21.37 -13.54
C ALA A 4 -32.90 -20.45 -12.61
N PHE A 5 -33.11 -20.54 -11.29
CA PHE A 5 -32.36 -19.74 -10.32
C PHE A 5 -30.90 -20.21 -10.18
N ILE A 6 -30.66 -21.52 -10.31
CA ILE A 6 -29.30 -22.11 -10.31
C ILE A 6 -28.58 -21.80 -11.63
N ALA A 7 -29.28 -21.78 -12.77
CA ALA A 7 -28.70 -21.33 -14.04
C ALA A 7 -28.41 -19.81 -14.07
N LEU A 8 -29.22 -19.00 -13.36
CA LEU A 8 -29.02 -17.55 -13.23
C LEU A 8 -27.87 -17.19 -12.28
N LEU A 9 -27.55 -18.07 -11.31
CA LEU A 9 -26.45 -17.86 -10.37
C LEU A 9 -25.06 -18.04 -10.99
N GLY A 10 -24.97 -18.53 -12.24
CA GLY A 10 -23.71 -18.72 -12.95
C GLY A 10 -22.75 -19.64 -12.20
N ASP A 11 -21.55 -19.82 -12.75
CA ASP A 11 -20.45 -20.41 -11.98
C ASP A 11 -20.30 -19.60 -10.68
N LEU A 12 -20.57 -20.21 -9.52
CA LEU A 12 -20.28 -19.65 -8.20
C LEU A 12 -18.78 -19.66 -7.89
N SER A 13 -17.96 -20.22 -8.79
CA SER A 13 -16.50 -20.24 -8.73
C SER A 13 -15.88 -18.86 -8.45
N PRO A 14 -16.30 -17.75 -9.08
CA PRO A 14 -15.77 -16.41 -8.80
C PRO A 14 -16.15 -15.92 -7.39
N LEU A 15 -17.34 -16.27 -6.89
CA LEU A 15 -17.79 -15.93 -5.54
C LEU A 15 -17.02 -16.71 -4.47
N MET A 16 -16.88 -18.03 -4.66
CA MET A 16 -16.09 -18.89 -3.77
C MET A 16 -14.61 -18.56 -3.83
N SER A 17 -14.10 -18.21 -5.01
CA SER A 17 -12.78 -17.63 -5.18
C SER A 17 -12.70 -16.34 -4.35
N PHE A 18 -13.57 -15.35 -4.56
CA PHE A 18 -13.54 -14.07 -3.84
C PHE A 18 -13.57 -14.22 -2.31
N PHE A 19 -14.50 -15.00 -1.76
CA PHE A 19 -14.57 -15.24 -0.32
C PHE A 19 -13.43 -16.13 0.19
N GLY A 20 -13.03 -17.13 -0.59
CA GLY A 20 -11.86 -17.96 -0.32
C GLY A 20 -10.61 -17.08 -0.20
N TRP A 21 -10.37 -16.18 -1.15
CA TRP A 21 -9.29 -15.21 -1.13
C TRP A 21 -9.33 -14.24 0.05
N TRP A 22 -10.47 -14.06 0.69
CA TRP A 22 -10.58 -13.19 1.86
C TRP A 22 -10.36 -13.95 3.18
N LEU A 23 -10.85 -15.21 3.27
CA LEU A 23 -10.81 -16.00 4.50
C LEU A 23 -9.59 -16.94 4.58
N LEU A 24 -9.21 -17.59 3.46
CA LEU A 24 -8.09 -18.53 3.42
C LEU A 24 -6.78 -17.89 3.85
N PRO A 25 -6.42 -16.67 3.40
CA PRO A 25 -5.13 -16.11 3.77
C PRO A 25 -4.93 -16.01 5.28
N GLY A 26 -5.96 -15.64 6.04
CA GLY A 26 -5.87 -15.58 7.50
C GLY A 26 -5.65 -16.96 8.14
N LEU A 27 -6.39 -17.97 7.70
CA LEU A 27 -6.31 -19.33 8.24
C LEU A 27 -5.03 -20.04 7.82
N LEU A 28 -4.72 -20.02 6.52
CA LEU A 28 -3.57 -20.69 5.93
C LEU A 28 -2.26 -20.09 6.43
N SER A 29 -2.19 -18.76 6.55
CA SER A 29 -0.99 -18.10 7.03
C SER A 29 -0.72 -18.39 8.51
N GLY A 30 -1.76 -18.51 9.35
CA GLY A 30 -1.62 -18.98 10.73
C GLY A 30 -1.07 -20.41 10.81
N PHE A 31 -1.57 -21.30 9.94
CA PHE A 31 -1.07 -22.68 9.84
C PHE A 31 0.39 -22.74 9.35
N VAL A 32 0.72 -22.00 8.29
CA VAL A 32 2.07 -21.92 7.73
C VAL A 32 3.07 -21.33 8.73
N LEU A 33 2.72 -20.24 9.42
CA LEU A 33 3.55 -19.71 10.52
C LEU A 33 3.73 -20.75 11.63
N GLY A 34 2.67 -21.49 11.97
CA GLY A 34 2.73 -22.55 12.96
C GLY A 34 3.73 -23.64 12.58
N ILE A 35 3.72 -24.09 11.32
CA ILE A 35 4.70 -25.05 10.79
C ILE A 35 6.10 -24.44 10.77
N PHE A 36 6.25 -23.22 10.25
CA PHE A 36 7.54 -22.53 10.15
C PHE A 36 8.21 -22.42 11.52
N TYR A 37 7.48 -21.98 12.54
CA TYR A 37 7.98 -21.86 13.90
C TYR A 37 8.13 -23.20 14.64
N ARG A 38 7.58 -24.30 14.11
CA ARG A 38 7.85 -25.65 14.59
C ARG A 38 9.15 -26.19 14.00
N LEU A 39 9.46 -25.85 12.75
CA LEU A 39 10.69 -26.23 12.06
C LEU A 39 11.90 -25.35 12.44
N ARG A 40 11.67 -24.06 12.73
CA ARG A 40 12.70 -23.11 13.17
C ARG A 40 12.31 -22.38 14.45
N PRO A 41 12.45 -23.02 15.62
CA PRO A 41 12.09 -22.43 16.90
C PRO A 41 12.88 -21.16 17.23
N SER A 42 14.14 -21.07 16.78
CA SER A 42 15.04 -19.93 17.04
C SER A 42 14.59 -18.61 16.38
N TRP A 43 13.63 -18.66 15.47
CA TRP A 43 13.08 -17.49 14.77
C TRP A 43 11.81 -16.96 15.46
N ARG A 44 11.34 -17.64 16.52
CA ARG A 44 10.26 -17.09 17.36
C ARG A 44 10.81 -15.88 18.12
N PRO A 45 10.06 -14.77 18.18
CA PRO A 45 10.36 -13.70 19.12
C PRO A 45 10.46 -14.30 20.53
N LEU A 46 11.61 -14.07 21.19
CA LEU A 46 11.87 -14.59 22.53
C LEU A 46 10.98 -13.83 23.52
N VAL A 47 9.97 -14.50 24.08
CA VAL A 47 9.11 -13.87 25.09
C VAL A 47 9.99 -13.57 26.32
N PRO A 48 10.03 -12.31 26.81
CA PRO A 48 10.78 -12.00 28.03
C PRO A 48 10.28 -12.92 29.13
N SER A 49 11.20 -13.69 29.71
CA SER A 49 10.86 -14.67 30.73
C SER A 49 10.40 -13.91 31.97
N ALA A 50 9.12 -14.05 32.32
CA ALA A 50 8.62 -13.57 33.59
C ALA A 50 9.29 -14.37 34.70
N THR A 51 10.41 -13.88 35.22
CA THR A 51 11.04 -14.39 36.44
C THR A 51 10.20 -13.96 37.62
N THR A 52 8.98 -14.47 37.72
CA THR A 52 8.11 -14.25 38.87
C THR A 52 7.80 -15.61 39.48
N THR A 53 8.54 -15.97 40.52
CA THR A 53 8.18 -17.04 41.44
C THR A 53 6.74 -16.82 41.93
N ALA A 54 5.89 -17.84 41.77
CA ALA A 54 4.42 -17.78 41.87
C ALA A 54 3.82 -17.22 43.20
N ASN A 55 4.65 -16.83 44.17
CA ASN A 55 4.23 -16.31 45.48
C ASN A 55 4.59 -14.85 45.76
N GLN A 56 5.25 -14.12 44.83
CA GLN A 56 5.63 -12.74 45.07
C GLN A 56 4.61 -11.78 44.41
N LYS A 57 3.94 -10.96 45.24
CA LYS A 57 3.10 -9.83 44.78
C LYS A 57 3.91 -9.02 43.78
N THR A 58 3.43 -8.93 42.54
CA THR A 58 4.11 -8.24 41.44
C THR A 58 4.32 -6.78 41.80
N SER A 59 5.53 -6.44 42.23
CA SER A 59 5.99 -5.06 42.29
C SER A 59 6.01 -4.55 40.84
N TYR A 60 5.24 -3.50 40.57
CA TYR A 60 5.16 -2.89 39.24
C TYR A 60 6.55 -2.39 38.85
N ASN A 61 7.15 -3.02 37.83
CA ASN A 61 8.42 -2.58 37.28
C ASN A 61 8.14 -1.87 35.93
N PRO A 62 8.26 -0.53 35.85
CA PRO A 62 7.97 0.22 34.63
C PRO A 62 8.88 -0.17 33.46
N LEU A 63 10.10 -0.64 33.76
CA LEU A 63 11.07 -1.07 32.74
C LEU A 63 10.62 -2.36 32.05
N TYR A 64 10.01 -3.29 32.81
CA TYR A 64 9.47 -4.54 32.28
C TYR A 64 8.25 -4.30 31.37
N GLU A 65 7.36 -3.36 31.73
CA GLU A 65 6.21 -3.02 30.88
C GLU A 65 6.65 -2.35 29.56
N LEU A 66 7.68 -1.49 29.60
CA LEU A 66 8.25 -0.91 28.39
C LEU A 66 8.87 -1.96 27.46
N GLU A 67 9.67 -2.88 28.02
CA GLU A 67 10.28 -3.97 27.25
C GLU A 67 9.22 -4.92 26.67
N LYS A 68 8.18 -5.24 27.46
CA LYS A 68 7.04 -6.04 27.01
C LYS A 68 6.28 -5.37 25.88
N LEU A 69 5.99 -4.06 25.97
CA LEU A 69 5.33 -3.31 24.90
C LEU A 69 6.16 -3.28 23.62
N GLU A 70 7.47 -3.08 23.73
CA GLU A 70 8.37 -3.13 22.59
C GLU A 70 8.40 -4.53 21.95
N HIS A 71 8.43 -5.57 22.78
CA HIS A 71 8.39 -6.96 22.32
C HIS A 71 7.07 -7.29 21.62
N GLU A 72 5.93 -6.88 22.19
CA GLU A 72 4.62 -7.05 21.56
C GLU A 72 4.51 -6.29 20.24
N ARG A 73 5.09 -5.09 20.15
CA ARG A 73 5.14 -4.32 18.89
C ARG A 73 5.96 -5.05 17.83
N LYS A 74 7.17 -5.51 18.18
CA LYS A 74 8.06 -6.26 17.27
C LYS A 74 7.43 -7.59 16.82
N SER A 75 6.80 -8.32 17.74
CA SER A 75 6.12 -9.58 17.45
C SER A 75 4.91 -9.39 16.52
N ARG A 76 4.08 -8.36 16.78
CA ARG A 76 2.97 -7.97 15.89
C ARG A 76 3.48 -7.63 14.50
N LEU A 77 4.52 -6.79 14.40
CA LEU A 77 5.12 -6.41 13.13
C LEU A 77 5.64 -7.63 12.35
N HIS A 78 6.41 -8.51 13.00
CA HIS A 78 6.94 -9.71 12.36
C HIS A 78 5.82 -10.63 11.85
N ARG A 79 4.76 -10.83 12.65
CA ARG A 79 3.61 -11.63 12.23
C ARG A 79 2.92 -11.02 11.02
N THR A 80 2.68 -9.71 11.01
CA THR A 80 2.01 -9.04 9.88
C THR A 80 2.87 -9.03 8.62
N VAL A 81 4.18 -8.81 8.74
CA VAL A 81 5.13 -8.86 7.60
C VAL A 81 5.19 -10.27 7.02
N ALA A 82 5.31 -11.30 7.87
CA ALA A 82 5.35 -12.69 7.41
C ALA A 82 4.03 -13.09 6.72
N HIS A 83 2.89 -12.67 7.27
CA HIS A 83 1.57 -12.86 6.64
C HIS A 83 1.47 -12.18 5.29
N GLY A 84 1.87 -10.91 5.20
CA GLY A 84 1.90 -10.16 3.94
C GLY A 84 2.78 -10.82 2.87
N LEU A 85 3.93 -11.36 3.28
CA LEU A 85 4.88 -12.03 2.38
C LEU A 85 4.30 -13.34 1.83
N VAL A 86 3.76 -14.21 2.69
CA VAL A 86 3.14 -15.48 2.27
C VAL A 86 2.01 -15.24 1.27
N ILE A 87 1.17 -14.25 1.54
CA ILE A 87 0.06 -13.89 0.66
C ILE A 87 0.58 -13.35 -0.67
N SER A 88 1.60 -12.50 -0.64
CA SER A 88 2.22 -11.95 -1.85
C SER A 88 2.82 -13.06 -2.73
N ILE A 89 3.51 -14.03 -2.15
CA ILE A 89 4.04 -15.19 -2.88
C ILE A 89 2.91 -16.01 -3.50
N TYR A 90 1.85 -16.29 -2.74
CA TYR A 90 0.71 -17.05 -3.24
C TYR A 90 -0.03 -16.33 -4.39
N LEU A 91 -0.16 -15.00 -4.30
CA LEU A 91 -0.75 -14.18 -5.36
C LEU A 91 0.12 -14.17 -6.62
N ILE A 92 1.44 -14.04 -6.47
CA ILE A 92 2.39 -14.14 -7.60
C ILE A 92 2.29 -15.53 -8.24
N TYR A 93 2.22 -16.59 -7.44
CA TYR A 93 2.04 -17.95 -7.94
C TYR A 93 0.75 -18.10 -8.74
N ASN A 94 -0.38 -17.60 -8.24
CA ASN A 94 -1.64 -17.67 -8.98
C ASN A 94 -1.59 -16.84 -10.26
N LEU A 95 -1.01 -15.64 -10.23
CA LEU A 95 -0.82 -14.82 -11.43
C LEU A 95 0.02 -15.55 -12.48
N LEU A 96 1.10 -16.23 -12.06
CA LEU A 96 1.93 -17.05 -12.93
C LEU A 96 1.19 -18.29 -13.45
N ASN A 97 0.36 -18.92 -12.62
CA ASN A 97 -0.42 -20.08 -13.02
C ASN A 97 -1.46 -19.70 -14.08
N ILE A 98 -2.16 -18.58 -13.87
CA ILE A 98 -3.15 -18.10 -14.84
C ILE A 98 -2.47 -17.61 -16.11
N TYR A 99 -1.31 -16.94 -15.98
CA TYR A 99 -0.51 -16.58 -17.13
C TYR A 99 -0.12 -17.82 -17.98
N LYS A 100 0.21 -18.95 -17.34
CA LYS A 100 0.48 -20.21 -18.04
C LYS A 100 -0.77 -20.85 -18.62
N GLU A 101 -1.89 -20.82 -17.91
CA GLU A 101 -3.16 -21.38 -18.37
C GLU A 101 -3.70 -20.64 -19.61
N GLN A 102 -3.36 -19.36 -19.74
CA GLN A 102 -3.68 -18.56 -20.92
C GLN A 102 -2.82 -18.92 -22.16
N ASP A 103 -1.75 -19.70 -22.02
CA ASP A 103 -1.01 -20.22 -23.17
C ASP A 103 -1.81 -21.26 -23.95
N GLY A 104 -2.04 -21.01 -25.23
CA GLY A 104 -2.71 -21.96 -26.14
C GLY A 104 -4.21 -21.76 -26.31
N THR A 105 -4.86 -20.92 -25.50
CA THR A 105 -6.33 -20.70 -25.55
C THR A 105 -6.78 -19.73 -26.65
N SER A 106 -5.84 -19.01 -27.28
CA SER A 106 -6.17 -18.04 -28.33
C SER A 106 -6.36 -18.70 -29.70
N TYR A 107 -7.15 -18.06 -30.56
CA TYR A 107 -7.34 -18.44 -31.96
C TYR A 107 -6.05 -18.30 -32.76
N TYR A 108 -5.18 -17.38 -32.35
CA TYR A 108 -3.83 -17.26 -32.88
C TYR A 108 -3.01 -18.52 -32.60
N SER A 109 -2.94 -18.96 -31.34
CA SER A 109 -2.24 -20.19 -30.97
C SER A 109 -2.86 -21.44 -31.59
N ALA A 110 -4.18 -21.50 -31.75
CA ALA A 110 -4.86 -22.60 -32.44
C ALA A 110 -4.41 -22.74 -33.90
N LEU A 111 -4.11 -21.62 -34.58
CA LEU A 111 -3.58 -21.59 -35.94
C LEU A 111 -2.03 -21.63 -36.00
N GLY A 112 -1.35 -21.69 -34.85
CA GLY A 112 0.11 -21.62 -34.78
C GLY A 112 0.68 -20.25 -35.16
N LEU A 113 -0.10 -19.18 -34.97
CA LEU A 113 0.27 -17.79 -35.23
C LEU A 113 0.59 -17.07 -33.91
N LYS A 114 1.48 -16.07 -33.98
CA LYS A 114 1.70 -15.14 -32.86
C LYS A 114 0.64 -14.04 -32.85
N SER A 115 0.05 -13.77 -31.69
CA SER A 115 -0.99 -12.73 -31.50
C SER A 115 -0.48 -11.29 -31.68
N ASN A 116 0.83 -11.06 -31.54
CA ASN A 116 1.43 -9.72 -31.69
C ASN A 116 1.42 -9.19 -33.13
N SER A 117 1.10 -10.01 -34.14
CA SER A 117 1.23 -9.61 -35.54
C SER A 117 0.09 -8.74 -36.07
N LEU A 118 -0.96 -8.48 -35.27
CA LEU A 118 -2.19 -7.86 -35.77
C LEU A 118 -2.57 -6.51 -35.14
N ALA A 119 -1.66 -5.93 -34.36
CA ALA A 119 -1.77 -4.53 -33.98
C ALA A 119 -1.53 -3.62 -35.21
N LEU A 120 -2.64 -3.21 -35.84
CA LEU A 120 -2.81 -2.09 -36.78
C LEU A 120 -2.32 -2.28 -38.22
N LYS A 121 -3.23 -2.81 -39.04
CA LYS A 121 -3.63 -2.07 -40.24
C LYS A 121 -5.16 -2.03 -40.27
N THR A 122 -5.74 -1.09 -39.55
CA THR A 122 -7.16 -0.74 -39.74
C THR A 122 -7.28 -0.06 -41.10
N PRO A 123 -8.28 -0.38 -41.95
CA PRO A 123 -8.53 0.37 -43.18
C PRO A 123 -8.75 1.83 -42.79
N GLY A 124 -7.89 2.69 -43.34
CA GLY A 124 -8.10 4.13 -43.27
C GLY A 124 -9.45 4.44 -43.88
N PHE A 125 -10.19 5.30 -43.20
CA PHE A 125 -11.19 6.17 -43.80
C PHE A 125 -10.51 6.89 -44.98
N GLU A 126 -10.62 6.32 -46.18
CA GLU A 126 -10.20 6.98 -47.42
C GLU A 126 -11.19 8.11 -47.67
N SER A 127 -10.79 9.33 -47.30
CA SER A 127 -11.42 10.52 -47.87
C SER A 127 -11.02 10.58 -49.33
N SER A 128 -12.00 10.34 -50.20
CA SER A 128 -11.89 10.54 -51.64
C SER A 128 -11.39 11.95 -51.97
N SER A 129 -10.27 12.02 -52.66
CA SER A 129 -9.93 13.14 -53.55
C SER A 129 -9.00 12.65 -54.65
N ASP A 130 -9.61 12.22 -55.76
CA ASP A 130 -9.02 12.17 -57.11
C ASP A 130 -9.15 13.58 -57.75
N PRO A 131 -8.57 13.85 -58.95
CA PRO A 131 -7.30 13.42 -59.53
C PRO A 131 -6.55 14.58 -60.25
N SER A 132 -5.22 14.53 -60.43
CA SER A 132 -4.59 15.28 -61.55
C SER A 132 -3.17 14.82 -61.92
N ALA A 133 -3.02 14.53 -63.21
CA ALA A 133 -1.84 14.69 -64.06
C ALA A 133 -0.61 13.76 -63.88
N ALA A 134 -0.50 12.79 -64.79
CA ALA A 134 0.41 12.81 -65.97
C ALA A 134 1.07 11.45 -66.28
N THR A 135 0.56 10.79 -67.33
CA THR A 135 1.18 9.74 -68.16
C THR A 135 2.33 10.29 -69.04
N PRO A 136 2.99 9.48 -69.90
CA PRO A 136 3.58 8.13 -69.77
C PRO A 136 5.03 8.10 -70.36
N ILE A 137 5.73 6.96 -70.41
CA ILE A 137 6.58 6.50 -71.54
C ILE A 137 7.31 5.16 -71.24
N SER A 138 6.98 4.17 -72.08
CA SER A 138 7.83 3.21 -72.81
C SER A 138 8.53 1.99 -72.17
N SER A 139 8.31 0.88 -72.91
CA SER A 139 9.11 -0.33 -73.16
C SER A 139 9.04 -1.44 -72.10
N ARG A 140 8.35 -2.58 -72.36
CA ARG A 140 8.63 -3.66 -73.33
C ARG A 140 9.92 -4.43 -73.03
N SER A 141 9.81 -5.52 -72.25
CA SER A 141 10.35 -6.82 -72.68
C SER A 141 9.64 -7.97 -71.95
N LYS A 142 9.33 -9.02 -72.72
CA LYS A 142 8.85 -10.31 -72.25
C LYS A 142 10.06 -11.24 -72.10
N ALA A 143 9.91 -12.18 -71.16
CA ALA A 143 10.63 -13.45 -71.01
C ALA A 143 12.05 -13.42 -70.43
N SER A 144 12.25 -14.10 -69.29
CA SER A 144 12.99 -15.39 -69.25
C SER A 144 13.43 -15.76 -67.82
N LYS A 145 13.00 -16.95 -67.40
CA LYS A 145 13.74 -17.97 -66.62
C LYS A 145 14.44 -17.62 -65.29
N ARG A 146 13.92 -18.33 -64.27
CA ARG A 146 14.60 -19.28 -63.34
C ARG A 146 15.62 -18.74 -62.32
N ARG A 147 15.17 -18.82 -61.05
CA ARG A 147 15.70 -19.64 -59.93
C ARG A 147 17.15 -19.39 -59.42
N LEU A 148 17.26 -19.38 -58.08
CA LEU A 148 18.41 -19.17 -57.17
C LEU A 148 18.72 -17.68 -56.91
N LYS A 149 18.82 -17.15 -55.68
CA LYS A 149 19.09 -17.68 -54.33
C LYS A 149 18.44 -16.68 -53.36
N GLN A 150 17.41 -17.06 -52.60
CA GLN A 150 17.46 -17.31 -51.16
C GLN A 150 18.85 -17.21 -50.51
N THR A 151 19.08 -16.14 -49.74
CA THR A 151 19.62 -16.12 -48.37
C THR A 151 19.63 -14.67 -47.87
N GLU A 152 19.22 -14.48 -46.61
CA GLU A 152 19.69 -13.41 -45.73
C GLU A 152 19.01 -12.02 -45.81
N SER A 153 17.87 -11.91 -45.11
CA SER A 153 17.70 -10.84 -44.09
C SER A 153 16.60 -11.29 -43.11
N ASP A 154 17.02 -11.99 -42.06
CA ASP A 154 16.18 -12.34 -40.91
C ASP A 154 15.80 -11.07 -40.13
N SER A 155 14.58 -10.58 -40.35
CA SER A 155 13.79 -9.87 -39.34
C SER A 155 12.30 -10.17 -39.56
N PRO A 156 11.50 -10.36 -38.49
CA PRO A 156 10.21 -11.01 -38.61
C PRO A 156 9.14 -10.04 -39.14
N LYS A 157 8.99 -9.99 -40.46
CA LYS A 157 7.78 -9.44 -41.11
C LYS A 157 6.68 -10.51 -41.08
N GLU A 158 6.13 -10.78 -39.89
CA GLU A 158 5.07 -11.77 -39.68
C GLU A 158 3.67 -11.10 -39.71
N PHE A 159 3.49 -10.04 -40.50
CA PHE A 159 2.16 -9.46 -40.76
C PHE A 159 1.51 -10.29 -41.88
N LEU A 160 0.65 -11.25 -41.51
CA LEU A 160 -0.08 -12.06 -42.48
C LEU A 160 -1.25 -11.26 -43.03
N ASP A 161 -1.12 -10.79 -44.26
CA ASP A 161 -2.25 -10.30 -45.05
C ASP A 161 -3.35 -11.38 -45.15
N GLU A 162 -4.59 -10.98 -45.42
CA GLU A 162 -5.75 -11.89 -45.52
C GLU A 162 -5.49 -13.08 -46.47
N ALA A 163 -4.81 -12.82 -47.59
CA ALA A 163 -4.37 -13.86 -48.54
C ALA A 163 -3.35 -14.83 -47.91
N GLY A 164 -2.45 -14.32 -47.09
CA GLY A 164 -1.49 -15.10 -46.30
C GLY A 164 -2.20 -15.99 -45.28
N LEU A 165 -3.13 -15.44 -44.50
CA LEU A 165 -3.95 -16.17 -43.54
C LEU A 165 -4.73 -17.30 -44.20
N LYS A 166 -5.40 -17.02 -45.33
CA LYS A 166 -6.13 -18.03 -46.12
C LYS A 166 -5.22 -19.12 -46.67
N SER A 167 -4.01 -18.76 -47.12
CA SER A 167 -3.04 -19.75 -47.60
C SER A 167 -2.52 -20.65 -46.48
N HIS A 168 -2.31 -20.10 -45.29
CA HIS A 168 -1.88 -20.81 -44.09
C HIS A 168 -2.97 -21.76 -43.61
N TRP A 169 -4.20 -21.27 -43.48
CA TRP A 169 -5.37 -22.08 -43.17
C TRP A 169 -5.53 -23.26 -44.12
N ARG A 170 -5.43 -23.06 -45.44
CA ARG A 170 -5.51 -24.17 -46.42
C ARG A 170 -4.42 -25.21 -46.25
N LYS A 171 -3.22 -24.84 -45.79
CA LYS A 171 -2.15 -25.82 -45.49
C LYS A 171 -2.49 -26.60 -44.22
N LEU A 172 -2.91 -25.89 -43.18
CA LEU A 172 -3.24 -26.44 -41.87
C LEU A 172 -4.49 -27.35 -41.91
N ALA A 173 -5.53 -26.93 -42.60
CA ALA A 173 -6.74 -27.73 -42.81
C ALA A 173 -6.46 -29.02 -43.60
N ARG A 174 -5.47 -29.03 -44.51
CA ARG A 174 -5.06 -30.23 -45.24
C ARG A 174 -4.29 -31.22 -44.36
N SER A 175 -3.52 -30.73 -43.39
CA SER A 175 -2.77 -31.59 -42.46
C SER A 175 -3.61 -32.12 -41.32
N PHE A 176 -4.59 -31.33 -40.85
CA PHE A 176 -5.44 -31.67 -39.70
C PHE A 176 -6.85 -32.16 -40.07
N HIS A 177 -7.09 -32.52 -41.34
CA HIS A 177 -8.42 -33.00 -41.75
C HIS A 177 -8.77 -34.32 -41.04
N PRO A 178 -9.95 -34.45 -40.40
CA PRO A 178 -10.30 -35.65 -39.62
C PRO A 178 -10.20 -36.94 -40.45
N ASP A 179 -10.61 -36.91 -41.72
CA ASP A 179 -10.52 -38.09 -42.61
C ASP A 179 -9.09 -38.50 -43.03
N LYS A 180 -8.08 -37.67 -42.78
CA LYS A 180 -6.70 -37.92 -43.22
C LYS A 180 -5.77 -38.35 -42.09
N ILE A 181 -6.15 -38.10 -40.85
CA ILE A 181 -5.35 -38.47 -39.69
C ILE A 181 -5.80 -39.86 -39.26
N ASN A 182 -4.88 -40.81 -39.26
CA ASN A 182 -5.13 -42.15 -38.74
C ASN A 182 -4.86 -42.20 -37.23
N PRO A 183 -5.60 -43.01 -36.46
CA PRO A 183 -5.36 -43.16 -35.04
C PRO A 183 -3.96 -43.73 -34.78
N PRO A 184 -3.27 -43.26 -33.71
CA PRO A 184 -2.02 -43.86 -33.26
C PRO A 184 -2.12 -45.37 -33.07
N PRO A 185 -1.07 -46.15 -33.43
CA PRO A 185 -1.07 -47.61 -33.29
C PRO A 185 -1.12 -48.11 -31.84
N GLU A 186 -0.95 -47.21 -30.88
CA GLU A 186 -1.00 -47.48 -29.44
C GLU A 186 -2.45 -47.61 -28.91
N LEU A 187 -3.43 -47.03 -29.60
CA LEU A 187 -4.85 -47.10 -29.22
C LEU A 187 -5.45 -48.38 -29.80
N GLN A 188 -5.74 -49.35 -28.92
CA GLN A 188 -6.20 -50.68 -29.33
C GLN A 188 -7.70 -50.89 -29.12
N THR A 189 -8.32 -50.10 -28.25
CA THR A 189 -9.76 -50.22 -27.97
C THR A 189 -10.58 -49.28 -28.85
N ASP A 190 -11.74 -49.76 -29.33
CA ASP A 190 -12.64 -48.97 -30.18
C ASP A 190 -13.13 -47.69 -29.49
N GLU A 191 -13.28 -47.72 -28.16
CA GLU A 191 -13.67 -46.56 -27.35
C GLU A 191 -12.60 -45.46 -27.35
N GLU A 192 -11.33 -45.84 -27.19
CA GLU A 192 -10.19 -44.92 -27.25
C GLU A 192 -10.02 -44.30 -28.64
N ILE A 193 -10.23 -45.09 -29.70
CA ILE A 193 -10.18 -44.64 -31.09
C ILE A 193 -11.33 -43.64 -31.38
N SER A 194 -12.54 -43.91 -30.88
CA SER A 194 -13.67 -42.99 -31.02
C SER A 194 -13.37 -41.66 -30.32
N LYS A 195 -12.91 -41.71 -29.07
CA LYS A 195 -12.57 -40.52 -28.30
C LYS A 195 -11.48 -39.69 -28.97
N TRP A 196 -10.43 -40.34 -29.47
CA TRP A 196 -9.37 -39.67 -30.21
C TRP A 196 -9.89 -38.99 -31.49
N ARG A 197 -10.82 -39.64 -32.22
CA ARG A 197 -11.44 -39.05 -33.42
C ARG A 197 -12.25 -37.81 -33.05
N ASP A 198 -13.03 -37.87 -31.97
CA ASP A 198 -13.81 -36.75 -31.46
C ASP A 198 -12.90 -35.57 -31.04
N ASP A 199 -11.75 -35.86 -30.43
CA ASP A 199 -10.74 -34.86 -30.06
C ASP A 199 -10.10 -34.20 -31.31
N VAL A 200 -9.78 -34.98 -32.35
CA VAL A 200 -9.28 -34.44 -33.63
C VAL A 200 -10.33 -33.59 -34.33
N GLN A 201 -11.58 -34.06 -34.34
CA GLN A 201 -12.70 -33.33 -34.96
C GLN A 201 -12.98 -32.01 -34.23
N SER A 202 -13.04 -32.03 -32.89
CA SER A 202 -13.27 -30.82 -32.10
C SER A 202 -12.12 -29.82 -32.28
N LYS A 203 -10.87 -30.28 -32.33
CA LYS A 203 -9.72 -29.41 -32.64
C LYS A 203 -9.83 -28.81 -34.05
N PHE A 204 -10.23 -29.60 -35.05
CA PHE A 204 -10.43 -29.10 -36.41
C PHE A 204 -11.54 -28.05 -36.51
N ILE A 205 -12.66 -28.28 -35.81
CA ILE A 205 -13.77 -27.32 -35.70
C ILE A 205 -13.28 -26.02 -35.07
N GLY A 206 -12.53 -26.09 -33.96
CA GLY A 206 -11.96 -24.91 -33.31
C GLY A 206 -10.97 -24.14 -34.19
N MET A 207 -10.12 -24.83 -34.94
CA MET A 207 -9.20 -24.18 -35.90
C MET A 207 -9.95 -23.51 -37.06
N ARG A 208 -11.06 -24.11 -37.51
CA ARG A 208 -11.93 -23.51 -38.53
C ARG A 208 -12.63 -22.25 -38.00
N GLU A 209 -13.20 -22.32 -36.81
CA GLU A 209 -13.84 -21.19 -36.13
C GLU A 209 -12.86 -20.03 -35.91
N ALA A 210 -11.62 -20.35 -35.50
CA ALA A 210 -10.54 -19.39 -35.40
C ALA A 210 -10.26 -18.69 -36.74
N TYR A 211 -10.16 -19.45 -37.83
CA TYR A 211 -9.97 -18.87 -39.16
C TYR A 211 -11.16 -18.00 -39.59
N GLU A 212 -12.39 -18.48 -39.44
CA GLU A 212 -13.61 -17.73 -39.82
C GLU A 212 -13.71 -16.40 -39.04
N THR A 213 -13.39 -16.42 -37.74
CA THR A 213 -13.38 -15.22 -36.89
C THR A 213 -12.27 -14.24 -37.29
N LEU A 214 -11.06 -14.73 -37.55
CA LEU A 214 -9.91 -13.90 -37.88
C LEU A 214 -9.92 -13.39 -39.34
N SER A 215 -10.72 -14.02 -40.22
CA SER A 215 -10.87 -13.62 -41.61
C SER A 215 -11.75 -12.39 -41.81
N ASP A 216 -12.65 -12.11 -40.87
CA ASP A 216 -13.52 -10.93 -40.88
C ASP A 216 -12.93 -9.86 -39.96
N ASP A 217 -12.63 -8.68 -40.50
CA ASP A 217 -12.00 -7.58 -39.76
C ASP A 217 -12.82 -7.12 -38.55
N ALA A 218 -14.16 -7.12 -38.64
CA ALA A 218 -15.02 -6.68 -37.53
C ALA A 218 -15.02 -7.72 -36.41
N LYS A 219 -15.12 -9.00 -36.75
CA LYS A 219 -15.07 -10.10 -35.78
C LYS A 219 -13.70 -10.25 -35.16
N LYS A 220 -12.63 -10.09 -35.94
CA LYS A 220 -11.26 -10.07 -35.46
C LYS A 220 -11.03 -8.92 -34.48
N TRP A 221 -11.48 -7.71 -34.80
CA TRP A 221 -11.39 -6.56 -33.91
C TRP A 221 -12.08 -6.82 -32.56
N ALA A 222 -13.26 -7.45 -32.60
CA ALA A 222 -14.02 -7.81 -31.42
C ALA A 222 -13.32 -8.94 -30.63
N TYR A 223 -12.85 -9.98 -31.32
CA TYR A 223 -12.16 -11.13 -30.75
C TYR A 223 -10.89 -10.69 -30.01
N ASP A 224 -10.11 -9.78 -30.58
CA ASP A 224 -8.90 -9.28 -29.93
C ASP A 224 -9.20 -8.64 -28.57
N ARG A 225 -10.38 -8.00 -28.40
CA ARG A 225 -10.76 -7.26 -27.18
C ARG A 225 -11.55 -8.08 -26.17
N PHE A 226 -12.47 -8.91 -26.64
CA PHE A 226 -13.41 -9.64 -25.79
C PHE A 226 -13.12 -11.15 -25.74
N GLY A 227 -12.26 -11.65 -26.63
CA GLY A 227 -11.84 -13.04 -26.66
C GLY A 227 -12.89 -13.97 -27.30
N PRO A 228 -12.92 -15.25 -26.91
CA PRO A 228 -13.76 -16.27 -27.55
C PRO A 228 -15.27 -16.08 -27.34
N THR A 229 -15.69 -15.21 -26.42
CA THR A 229 -17.12 -14.93 -26.19
C THR A 229 -17.81 -14.34 -27.42
N VAL A 230 -17.04 -13.71 -28.31
CA VAL A 230 -17.52 -13.10 -29.56
C VAL A 230 -18.15 -14.13 -30.49
N SER A 231 -17.71 -15.39 -30.46
CA SER A 231 -18.31 -16.47 -31.25
C SER A 231 -19.79 -16.70 -30.92
N GLY A 232 -20.21 -16.38 -29.70
CA GLY A 232 -21.61 -16.48 -29.27
C GLY A 232 -22.50 -15.35 -29.78
N TRP A 233 -21.93 -14.24 -30.24
CA TRP A 233 -22.66 -13.01 -30.55
C TRP A 233 -23.15 -12.99 -32.00
N LYS A 234 -24.22 -13.75 -32.28
CA LYS A 234 -24.74 -13.96 -33.64
C LYS A 234 -25.39 -12.72 -34.28
N THR A 235 -25.84 -11.77 -33.47
CA THR A 235 -26.57 -10.57 -33.92
C THR A 235 -25.65 -9.40 -34.30
N CYS A 236 -24.37 -9.48 -33.96
CA CYS A 236 -23.42 -8.39 -34.16
C CYS A 236 -22.74 -8.51 -35.54
N VAL A 237 -22.81 -7.45 -36.33
CA VAL A 237 -22.15 -7.32 -37.62
C VAL A 237 -21.17 -6.16 -37.60
N THR A 238 -21.56 -5.04 -36.99
CA THR A 238 -20.72 -3.83 -36.97
C THR A 238 -19.83 -3.76 -35.72
N THR A 239 -18.68 -3.10 -35.82
CA THR A 239 -17.77 -2.89 -34.68
C THR A 239 -18.45 -2.19 -33.50
N LYS A 240 -19.42 -1.32 -33.78
CA LYS A 240 -20.23 -0.63 -32.75
C LYS A 240 -21.12 -1.59 -31.98
N GLU A 241 -21.80 -2.51 -32.68
CA GLU A 241 -22.62 -3.55 -32.04
C GLU A 241 -21.77 -4.48 -31.17
N PHE A 242 -20.61 -4.90 -31.70
CA PHE A 242 -19.64 -5.69 -30.92
C PHE A 242 -19.14 -4.95 -29.67
N LEU A 243 -18.91 -3.64 -29.77
CA LEU A 243 -18.50 -2.82 -28.62
C LEU A 243 -19.62 -2.72 -27.58
N GLU A 244 -20.85 -2.46 -28.00
CA GLU A 244 -22.00 -2.37 -27.10
C GLU A 244 -22.23 -3.69 -26.35
N GLU A 245 -22.22 -4.80 -27.08
CA GLU A 245 -22.41 -6.12 -26.49
C GLU A 245 -21.26 -6.51 -25.55
N GLY A 246 -20.01 -6.21 -25.94
CA GLY A 246 -18.85 -6.44 -25.09
C GLY A 246 -18.84 -5.59 -23.81
N MET A 247 -19.36 -4.35 -23.86
CA MET A 247 -19.55 -3.53 -22.66
C MET A 247 -20.60 -4.15 -21.73
N LYS A 248 -21.72 -4.66 -22.26
CA LYS A 248 -22.74 -5.37 -21.46
C LYS A 248 -22.14 -6.61 -20.78
N HIS A 249 -21.30 -7.36 -21.48
CA HIS A 249 -20.62 -8.53 -20.91
C HIS A 249 -19.58 -8.18 -19.84
N SER A 250 -18.95 -7.00 -19.92
CA SER A 250 -17.95 -6.56 -18.93
C SER A 250 -18.57 -5.89 -17.70
N ALA A 251 -19.78 -5.33 -17.82
CA ALA A 251 -20.44 -4.59 -16.75
C ALA A 251 -20.66 -5.39 -15.44
N PRO A 252 -21.07 -6.68 -15.45
CA PRO A 252 -21.29 -7.46 -14.23
C PRO A 252 -20.05 -7.54 -13.34
N PHE A 253 -18.86 -7.72 -13.94
CA PHE A 253 -17.60 -7.76 -13.20
C PHE A 253 -17.35 -6.46 -12.43
N TRP A 254 -17.54 -5.32 -13.09
CA TRP A 254 -17.31 -4.01 -12.49
C TRP A 254 -18.35 -3.65 -11.44
N ILE A 255 -19.63 -3.91 -11.71
CA ILE A 255 -20.72 -3.72 -10.75
C ILE A 255 -20.47 -4.55 -9.50
N PHE A 256 -20.15 -5.84 -9.67
CA PHE A 256 -19.83 -6.73 -8.56
C PHE A 256 -18.62 -6.23 -7.76
N THR A 257 -17.56 -5.81 -8.45
CA THR A 257 -16.34 -5.33 -7.80
C THR A 257 -16.60 -4.06 -6.99
N ILE A 258 -17.28 -3.06 -7.56
CA ILE A 258 -17.65 -1.81 -6.87
C ILE A 258 -18.56 -2.11 -5.68
N ALA A 259 -19.56 -2.98 -5.86
CA ALA A 259 -20.48 -3.36 -4.78
C ALA A 259 -19.75 -4.07 -3.63
N SER A 260 -18.86 -5.01 -3.95
CA SER A 260 -18.07 -5.74 -2.96
C SER A 260 -17.11 -4.82 -2.17
N LEU A 261 -16.43 -3.90 -2.86
CA LEU A 261 -15.56 -2.91 -2.21
C LEU A 261 -16.36 -1.97 -1.30
N SER A 262 -17.54 -1.54 -1.75
CA SER A 262 -18.44 -0.68 -0.97
C SER A 262 -18.94 -1.39 0.28
N LEU A 263 -19.32 -2.66 0.17
CA LEU A 263 -19.74 -3.48 1.31
C LEU A 263 -18.61 -3.69 2.33
N ILE A 264 -17.40 -3.96 1.86
CA ILE A 264 -16.23 -4.10 2.75
C ILE A 264 -15.92 -2.76 3.44
N GLY A 265 -15.99 -1.65 2.71
CA GLY A 265 -15.78 -0.32 3.25
C GLY A 265 -16.80 0.08 4.32
N SER A 266 -18.06 -0.35 4.19
CA SER A 266 -19.10 -0.07 5.19
C SER A 266 -18.94 -0.93 6.45
N LEU A 267 -18.50 -2.19 6.31
CA LEU A 267 -18.24 -3.08 7.44
C LEU A 267 -17.00 -2.68 8.24
N ARG A 268 -15.98 -2.14 7.57
CA ARG A 268 -14.71 -1.74 8.19
C ARG A 268 -14.62 -0.22 8.27
N LYS A 269 -15.29 0.34 9.30
CA LYS A 269 -15.21 1.79 9.60
C LYS A 269 -13.74 2.20 9.73
N ASN A 270 -13.31 3.16 8.92
CA ASN A 270 -11.95 3.73 8.88
C ASN A 270 -10.84 2.75 8.44
N ASP A 271 -11.03 2.02 7.34
CA ASP A 271 -9.93 1.26 6.72
C ASP A 271 -8.95 2.21 5.98
N PRO A 272 -7.70 2.38 6.47
CA PRO A 272 -6.71 3.23 5.81
C PRO A 272 -6.32 2.73 4.41
N GLY A 273 -6.59 1.46 4.09
CA GLY A 273 -6.37 0.87 2.77
C GLY A 273 -7.47 1.18 1.74
N SER A 274 -8.60 1.75 2.15
CA SER A 274 -9.75 1.98 1.27
C SER A 274 -9.39 2.86 0.07
N PHE A 275 -8.73 4.00 0.31
CA PHE A 275 -8.31 4.93 -0.74
C PHE A 275 -7.49 4.23 -1.83
N TRP A 276 -6.50 3.44 -1.45
CA TRP A 276 -5.62 2.74 -2.38
C TRP A 276 -6.35 1.69 -3.21
N ARG A 277 -7.32 0.96 -2.63
CA ARG A 277 -8.16 0.02 -3.39
C ARG A 277 -9.00 0.72 -4.45
N TRP A 278 -9.62 1.84 -4.11
CA TRP A 278 -10.39 2.64 -5.06
C TRP A 278 -9.51 3.22 -6.16
N LEU A 279 -8.29 3.65 -5.83
CA LEU A 279 -7.32 4.12 -6.80
C LEU A 279 -6.90 2.98 -7.76
N CYS A 280 -6.53 1.80 -7.24
CA CYS A 280 -6.21 0.63 -8.06
C CYS A 280 -7.38 0.24 -8.96
N LEU A 281 -8.61 0.26 -8.44
CA LEU A 281 -9.82 -0.02 -9.21
C LEU A 281 -9.98 0.97 -10.36
N ALA A 282 -9.87 2.27 -10.09
CA ALA A 282 -9.99 3.32 -11.09
C ALA A 282 -8.90 3.22 -12.16
N LEU A 283 -7.65 2.98 -11.76
CA LEU A 283 -6.55 2.79 -12.70
C LEU A 283 -6.78 1.60 -13.62
N ILE A 284 -7.24 0.48 -13.06
CA ILE A 284 -7.48 -0.76 -13.83
C ILE A 284 -8.68 -0.57 -14.75
N LEU A 285 -9.75 0.07 -14.29
CA LEU A 285 -10.91 0.42 -15.10
C LEU A 285 -10.53 1.31 -16.29
N VAL A 286 -9.75 2.38 -16.04
CA VAL A 286 -9.27 3.26 -17.11
C VAL A 286 -8.38 2.51 -18.08
N SER A 287 -7.45 1.67 -17.60
CA SER A 287 -6.61 0.88 -18.50
C SER A 287 -7.37 -0.14 -19.33
N GLU A 288 -8.39 -0.80 -18.77
CA GLU A 288 -9.29 -1.70 -19.51
C GLU A 288 -10.07 -0.91 -20.57
N PHE A 289 -10.67 0.22 -20.19
CA PHE A 289 -11.39 1.10 -21.11
C PHE A 289 -10.50 1.58 -22.25
N VAL A 290 -9.26 1.97 -21.95
CA VAL A 290 -8.26 2.37 -22.94
C VAL A 290 -7.93 1.19 -23.86
N ILE A 291 -7.71 -0.02 -23.35
CA ILE A 291 -7.42 -1.20 -24.20
C ILE A 291 -8.60 -1.52 -25.13
N ILE A 292 -9.83 -1.44 -24.64
CA ILE A 292 -11.05 -1.72 -25.42
C ILE A 292 -11.27 -0.63 -26.49
N THR A 293 -11.19 0.65 -26.12
CA THR A 293 -11.54 1.75 -27.03
C THR A 293 -10.40 2.17 -27.95
N SER A 294 -9.15 1.90 -27.59
CA SER A 294 -8.02 2.36 -28.38
C SER A 294 -7.95 1.64 -29.72
N SER A 295 -7.98 2.42 -30.79
CA SER A 295 -7.67 1.95 -32.14
C SER A 295 -6.16 1.91 -32.42
N LYS A 296 -5.35 2.56 -31.58
CA LYS A 296 -3.87 2.65 -31.66
C LYS A 296 -3.23 2.05 -30.40
N PRO A 297 -1.98 1.55 -30.44
CA PRO A 297 -1.32 1.04 -29.24
C PRO A 297 -1.05 2.21 -28.28
N ALA A 298 -1.96 2.41 -27.33
CA ALA A 298 -1.83 3.36 -26.25
C ALA A 298 -0.61 3.01 -25.38
N LEU A 299 -0.10 3.96 -24.61
CA LEU A 299 1.06 3.76 -23.73
C LEU A 299 0.87 2.55 -22.80
N VAL A 300 -0.35 2.39 -22.25
CA VAL A 300 -0.74 1.22 -21.44
C VAL A 300 -0.57 -0.09 -22.21
N SER A 301 -1.06 -0.13 -23.45
CA SER A 301 -0.94 -1.31 -24.32
C SER A 301 0.52 -1.62 -24.63
N LYS A 302 1.36 -0.60 -24.88
CA LYS A 302 2.80 -0.79 -25.08
C LYS A 302 3.49 -1.37 -23.86
N ILE A 303 3.23 -0.80 -22.67
CA ILE A 303 3.79 -1.32 -21.41
C ILE A 303 3.37 -2.77 -21.21
N MET A 304 2.09 -3.08 -21.39
CA MET A 304 1.58 -4.44 -21.20
C MET A 304 2.16 -5.42 -22.23
N MET A 305 2.33 -5.01 -23.49
CA MET A 305 2.98 -5.83 -24.52
C MET A 305 4.47 -6.05 -24.23
N THR A 306 5.17 -5.08 -23.62
CA THR A 306 6.56 -5.26 -23.19
C THR A 306 6.68 -6.19 -21.98
N LEU A 307 5.70 -6.16 -21.08
CA LEU A 307 5.71 -6.98 -19.86
C LEU A 307 5.22 -8.41 -20.13
N PHE A 308 4.25 -8.57 -21.02
CA PHE A 308 3.62 -9.84 -21.39
C PHE A 308 3.59 -10.01 -22.92
N PRO A 309 4.70 -10.44 -23.54
CA PRO A 309 4.77 -10.59 -24.99
C PRO A 309 3.88 -11.74 -25.49
N ASN A 310 3.35 -11.62 -26.71
CA ASN A 310 2.54 -12.64 -27.39
C ASN A 310 1.16 -12.86 -26.76
N ARG A 311 0.55 -11.80 -26.22
CA ARG A 311 -0.79 -11.84 -25.64
C ARG A 311 -1.77 -11.00 -26.42
N ALA A 312 -2.97 -11.54 -26.62
CA ALA A 312 -4.08 -10.80 -27.19
C ALA A 312 -4.64 -9.79 -26.16
N PRO A 313 -5.25 -8.67 -26.59
CA PRO A 313 -5.77 -7.65 -25.68
C PRO A 313 -6.75 -8.20 -24.62
N PHE A 314 -7.62 -9.14 -24.96
CA PHE A 314 -8.54 -9.76 -23.98
C PHE A 314 -7.79 -10.52 -22.87
N GLN A 315 -6.67 -11.18 -23.19
CA GLN A 315 -5.83 -11.88 -22.20
C GLN A 315 -5.17 -10.88 -21.24
N LEU A 316 -4.75 -9.72 -21.78
CA LEU A 316 -4.21 -8.63 -20.97
C LEU A 316 -5.28 -8.05 -20.03
N ILE A 317 -6.52 -7.90 -20.49
CA ILE A 317 -7.65 -7.45 -19.66
C ILE A 317 -7.89 -8.44 -18.52
N GLU A 318 -7.95 -9.73 -18.81
CA GLU A 318 -8.15 -10.76 -17.79
C GLU A 318 -7.03 -10.77 -16.74
N LEU A 319 -5.78 -10.68 -17.20
CA LEU A 319 -4.62 -10.57 -16.32
C LEU A 319 -4.65 -9.29 -15.47
N LEU A 320 -5.09 -8.18 -16.05
CA LEU A 320 -5.23 -6.91 -15.34
C LEU A 320 -6.30 -6.98 -14.24
N ARG A 321 -7.44 -7.64 -14.48
CA ARG A 321 -8.47 -7.91 -13.48
C ARG A 321 -7.96 -8.78 -12.34
N GLN A 322 -7.08 -9.74 -12.64
CA GLN A 322 -6.44 -10.56 -11.61
C GLN A 322 -5.38 -9.80 -10.82
N ILE A 323 -4.60 -8.93 -11.47
CA ILE A 323 -3.71 -7.98 -10.81
C ILE A 323 -4.49 -7.07 -9.87
N PHE A 324 -5.70 -6.62 -10.25
CA PHE A 324 -6.56 -5.85 -9.35
C PHE A 324 -6.86 -6.64 -8.07
N ILE A 325 -7.34 -7.88 -8.20
CA ILE A 325 -7.68 -8.73 -7.04
C ILE A 325 -6.45 -8.94 -6.14
N ALA A 326 -5.29 -9.19 -6.74
CA ALA A 326 -4.03 -9.36 -6.03
C ALA A 326 -3.57 -8.08 -5.33
N SER A 327 -3.55 -6.96 -6.03
CA SER A 327 -3.14 -5.66 -5.48
C SER A 327 -4.08 -5.17 -4.39
N SER A 328 -5.40 -5.39 -4.52
CA SER A 328 -6.40 -5.08 -3.49
C SER A 328 -6.19 -5.90 -2.22
N SER A 329 -5.85 -7.18 -2.37
CA SER A 329 -5.50 -8.08 -1.26
C SER A 329 -4.21 -7.63 -0.55
N ILE A 330 -3.16 -7.33 -1.32
CA ILE A 330 -1.88 -6.84 -0.76
C ILE A 330 -2.07 -5.50 -0.06
N THR A 331 -2.82 -4.58 -0.67
CA THR A 331 -3.12 -3.26 -0.10
C THR A 331 -3.84 -3.40 1.24
N THR A 332 -4.74 -4.38 1.38
CA THR A 332 -5.41 -4.65 2.65
C THR A 332 -4.43 -5.04 3.75
N GLN A 333 -3.46 -5.87 3.42
CA GLN A 333 -2.46 -6.31 4.40
C GLN A 333 -1.42 -5.22 4.67
N LEU A 334 -0.98 -4.52 3.63
CA LEU A 334 0.02 -3.46 3.73
C LEU A 334 -0.52 -2.25 4.49
N ALA A 335 -1.78 -1.89 4.28
CA ALA A 335 -2.43 -0.81 5.02
C ALA A 335 -2.45 -1.09 6.52
N SER A 336 -2.62 -2.35 6.94
CA SER A 336 -2.57 -2.72 8.36
C SER A 336 -1.18 -2.56 8.99
N ILE A 337 -0.11 -2.61 8.19
CA ILE A 337 1.28 -2.39 8.62
C ILE A 337 1.59 -0.90 8.66
N LEU A 338 1.24 -0.19 7.58
CA LEU A 338 1.64 1.19 7.36
C LEU A 338 0.83 2.17 8.23
N TYR A 339 -0.45 1.86 8.43
CA TYR A 339 -1.37 2.64 9.24
C TYR A 339 -1.97 1.70 10.31
N PRO A 340 -1.20 1.36 11.36
CA PRO A 340 -1.78 0.65 12.48
C PRO A 340 -2.96 1.47 12.98
N ALA A 341 -4.13 0.82 13.13
CA ALA A 341 -5.30 1.48 13.68
C ALA A 341 -4.88 2.21 14.97
N PRO A 342 -5.25 3.49 15.17
CA PRO A 342 -4.97 4.15 16.43
C PRO A 342 -5.62 3.29 17.52
N GLU A 343 -4.78 2.55 18.24
CA GLU A 343 -5.14 1.68 19.35
C GLU A 343 -6.08 2.49 20.23
N ASN A 344 -7.34 2.05 20.37
CA ASN A 344 -8.49 2.81 20.88
C ASN A 344 -8.09 3.88 21.90
N LYS A 345 -7.64 5.04 21.41
CA LYS A 345 -7.12 6.08 22.29
C LYS A 345 -8.22 6.51 23.22
N SER A 346 -9.49 6.41 22.84
CA SER A 346 -10.61 6.73 23.73
C SER A 346 -10.79 5.78 24.92
N LYS A 347 -10.53 4.47 24.79
CA LYS A 347 -10.67 3.51 25.91
C LYS A 347 -9.43 3.43 26.78
N ASP A 348 -8.25 3.56 26.18
CA ASP A 348 -7.01 3.61 26.93
C ASP A 348 -6.76 5.00 27.48
N GLU A 349 -7.05 6.11 26.79
CA GLU A 349 -7.04 7.46 27.40
C GLU A 349 -8.13 7.61 28.46
N SER A 350 -9.30 6.98 28.35
CA SER A 350 -10.27 7.05 29.46
C SER A 350 -9.76 6.31 30.69
N LYS A 351 -9.20 5.12 30.53
CA LYS A 351 -8.59 4.34 31.64
C LYS A 351 -7.32 4.98 32.18
N LEU A 352 -6.51 5.56 31.30
CA LEU A 352 -5.26 6.21 31.62
C LEU A 352 -5.52 7.58 32.21
N LYS A 353 -6.56 8.32 31.80
CA LYS A 353 -7.05 9.52 32.51
C LYS A 353 -7.59 9.14 33.89
N GLU A 354 -8.46 8.14 34.00
CA GLU A 354 -8.97 7.64 35.29
C GLU A 354 -7.84 7.21 36.25
N PHE A 355 -6.73 6.69 35.71
CA PHE A 355 -5.56 6.28 36.50
C PHE A 355 -4.57 7.43 36.79
N VAL A 356 -4.41 8.37 35.88
CA VAL A 356 -3.44 9.48 35.98
C VAL A 356 -4.01 10.67 36.74
N GLU A 357 -5.32 10.90 36.72
CA GLU A 357 -6.03 11.93 37.47
C GLU A 357 -5.76 11.87 38.99
N PRO A 358 -5.83 10.70 39.67
CA PRO A 358 -5.43 10.61 41.08
C PRO A 358 -3.93 10.79 41.31
N MET A 359 -3.06 10.49 40.32
CA MET A 359 -1.62 10.75 40.44
C MET A 359 -1.28 12.23 40.34
N PHE A 360 -1.97 13.00 39.49
CA PHE A 360 -1.78 14.45 39.44
C PHE A 360 -2.13 15.11 40.77
N GLY A 361 -3.23 14.71 41.42
CA GLY A 361 -3.56 15.19 42.75
C GLY A 361 -2.54 14.80 43.83
N LEU A 362 -1.81 13.69 43.64
CA LEU A 362 -0.74 13.26 44.53
C LEU A 362 0.56 14.03 44.29
N ILE A 363 0.88 14.31 43.01
CA ILE A 363 2.01 15.16 42.60
C ILE A 363 1.80 16.59 43.07
N GLU A 364 0.57 17.12 42.98
CA GLU A 364 0.23 18.46 43.45
C GLU A 364 0.40 18.58 44.96
N LYS A 365 -0.09 17.60 45.75
CA LYS A 365 0.16 17.51 47.19
C LYS A 365 1.64 17.33 47.53
N MET A 366 2.40 16.62 46.70
CA MET A 366 3.83 16.44 46.89
C MET A 366 4.60 17.73 46.59
N ASN A 367 4.15 18.50 45.58
CA ASN A 367 4.72 19.79 45.23
C ASN A 367 4.37 20.86 46.27
N GLU A 368 3.15 20.82 46.81
CA GLU A 368 2.71 21.66 47.93
C GLU A 368 3.47 21.33 49.23
N SER A 369 3.67 20.04 49.53
CA SER A 369 4.49 19.67 50.70
C SER A 369 5.97 19.99 50.51
N ALA A 370 6.50 19.88 49.28
CA ALA A 370 7.85 20.32 48.95
C ALA A 370 8.01 21.84 49.04
N SER A 371 7.03 22.63 48.60
CA SER A 371 7.09 24.10 48.70
C SER A 371 6.98 24.58 50.14
N LEU A 372 6.14 23.94 50.96
CA LEU A 372 6.06 24.18 52.40
C LEU A 372 7.37 23.83 53.11
N ALA A 373 7.96 22.67 52.80
CA ALA A 373 9.25 22.29 53.35
C ALA A 373 10.36 23.27 52.94
N ASN A 374 10.38 23.71 51.68
CA ASN A 374 11.33 24.74 51.23
C ASN A 374 11.13 26.07 51.98
N PHE A 375 9.89 26.48 52.24
CA PHE A 375 9.60 27.68 53.03
C PHE A 375 10.08 27.54 54.48
N GLU A 376 9.88 26.39 55.12
CA GLU A 376 10.39 26.11 56.46
C GLU A 376 11.92 26.09 56.52
N VAL A 377 12.57 25.48 55.52
CA VAL A 377 14.03 25.49 55.38
C VAL A 377 14.54 26.93 55.21
N ILE A 378 13.91 27.74 54.35
CA ILE A 378 14.27 29.16 54.19
C ILE A 378 14.10 29.90 55.52
N LYS A 379 13.02 29.65 56.27
CA LYS A 379 12.78 30.29 57.57
C LYS A 379 13.82 29.89 58.61
N LEU A 380 14.23 28.63 58.66
CA LEU A 380 15.30 28.14 59.54
C LEU A 380 16.64 28.76 59.16
N VAL A 381 16.99 28.74 57.87
CA VAL A 381 18.20 29.37 57.34
C VAL A 381 18.21 30.86 57.65
N LEU A 382 17.12 31.59 57.44
CA LEU A 382 17.02 33.00 57.75
C LEU A 382 17.16 33.27 59.25
N ASN A 383 16.60 32.41 60.11
CA ASN A 383 16.71 32.52 61.56
C ASN A 383 18.14 32.24 62.05
N ASP A 384 18.84 31.29 61.43
CA ASP A 384 20.25 30.99 61.72
C ASP A 384 21.20 32.07 61.18
N LEU A 385 20.87 32.69 60.04
CA LEU A 385 21.61 33.83 59.48
C LEU A 385 21.29 35.15 60.16
N HIS A 386 20.14 35.30 60.82
CA HIS A 386 19.73 36.52 61.50
C HIS A 386 20.79 37.07 62.48
N PRO A 387 21.41 36.26 63.37
CA PRO A 387 22.49 36.74 64.22
C PRO A 387 23.77 37.11 63.43
N ILE A 388 24.07 36.43 62.32
CA ILE A 388 25.25 36.69 61.48
C ILE A 388 25.09 38.02 60.73
N ILE A 389 23.93 38.25 60.11
CA ILE A 389 23.60 39.51 59.42
C ILE A 389 23.61 40.68 60.40
N ARG A 390 23.09 40.48 61.63
CA ARG A 390 23.11 41.51 62.68
C ARG A 390 24.54 41.83 63.14
N SER A 391 25.40 40.82 63.25
CA SER A 391 26.82 41.01 63.60
C SER A 391 27.62 41.73 62.50
N HIS A 392 27.25 41.55 61.23
CA HIS A 392 27.88 42.25 60.10
C HIS A 392 27.38 43.70 59.97
N HIS A 393 26.13 43.99 60.35
CA HIS A 393 25.58 45.34 60.29
C HIS A 393 26.10 46.26 61.40
N ASP A 394 26.49 45.71 62.56
CA ASP A 394 27.08 46.48 63.66
C ASP A 394 28.52 46.95 63.37
N HIS A 395 29.19 46.42 62.33
CA HIS A 395 30.49 46.92 61.86
C HIS A 395 30.42 47.85 60.64
N THR A 396 29.23 48.06 60.07
CA THR A 396 29.02 48.99 58.94
C THR A 396 27.86 49.94 59.24
N SER A 397 28.05 50.76 60.29
CA SER A 397 27.21 51.91 60.53
C SER A 397 27.46 53.01 59.49
N ASN A 398 26.38 53.34 58.76
CA ASN A 398 26.04 54.57 58.05
C ASN A 398 25.78 54.37 56.55
N ASN A 399 24.54 54.66 56.16
CA ASN A 399 23.99 54.75 54.81
C ASN A 399 23.68 53.44 54.06
N LYS A 400 22.59 52.75 54.45
CA LYS A 400 21.57 52.20 53.53
C LYS A 400 20.58 51.31 54.29
N SER A 401 19.59 51.91 54.95
CA SER A 401 18.44 51.16 55.48
C SER A 401 17.16 51.86 55.08
N ARG A 402 16.72 51.64 53.82
CA ARG A 402 15.35 51.99 53.39
C ARG A 402 14.84 51.33 52.09
N LEU A 403 15.54 50.35 51.51
CA LEU A 403 15.22 49.87 50.15
C LEU A 403 14.76 48.41 50.03
N SER A 404 14.54 47.67 51.11
CA SER A 404 14.20 46.23 50.99
C SER A 404 12.79 45.84 51.41
N SER A 405 12.04 46.69 52.11
CA SER A 405 10.67 46.34 52.57
C SER A 405 9.55 46.94 51.71
N ASN A 406 9.83 47.99 50.94
CA ASN A 406 8.81 48.63 50.10
C ASN A 406 8.61 47.90 48.76
N THR A 407 9.62 47.18 48.27
CA THR A 407 9.60 46.56 46.93
C THR A 407 8.71 45.33 46.84
N LEU A 408 8.51 44.60 47.94
CA LEU A 408 7.64 43.42 47.97
C LEU A 408 6.16 43.77 48.09
N ILE A 409 5.83 44.87 48.78
CA ILE A 409 4.45 45.35 48.96
C ILE A 409 3.96 46.01 47.65
N ASP A 410 4.83 46.74 46.93
CA ASP A 410 4.52 47.35 45.63
C ASP A 410 4.24 46.32 44.51
N LEU A 411 4.74 45.09 44.65
CA LEU A 411 4.55 44.02 43.66
C LEU A 411 3.20 43.30 43.84
N GLU A 412 2.71 43.22 45.07
CA GLU A 412 1.42 42.61 45.40
C GLU A 412 0.25 43.54 45.02
N GLU A 413 0.42 44.85 45.22
CA GLU A 413 -0.60 45.87 44.87
C GLU A 413 -0.76 46.05 43.35
N LYS A 414 0.31 45.83 42.56
CA LYS A 414 0.24 45.82 41.09
C LYS A 414 -0.47 44.61 40.50
N PHE A 415 -0.54 43.49 41.24
CA PHE A 415 -1.10 42.24 40.73
C PHE A 415 -2.65 42.22 40.79
N GLU A 416 -3.26 43.01 41.68
CA GLU A 416 -4.74 43.07 41.81
C GLU A 416 -5.41 44.08 40.88
N GLN A 417 -4.68 45.06 40.33
CA GLN A 417 -5.29 46.20 39.63
C GLN A 417 -5.52 46.02 38.12
N GLU A 418 -5.04 44.94 37.50
CA GLU A 418 -4.97 44.82 36.03
C GLU A 418 -5.86 43.70 35.42
N ASN A 419 -6.96 43.33 36.09
CA ASN A 419 -7.92 42.32 35.63
C ASN A 419 -9.05 42.84 34.69
N GLY A 420 -8.75 43.85 33.87
CA GLY A 420 -9.74 44.46 32.97
C GLY A 420 -9.16 44.86 31.62
N ILE A 421 -8.75 43.89 30.79
CA ILE A 421 -8.29 44.15 29.43
C ILE A 421 -8.98 43.19 28.45
N GLU A 422 -9.93 43.73 27.66
CA GLU A 422 -10.75 43.00 26.68
C GLU A 422 -10.08 42.79 25.30
N ASN A 423 -8.75 42.84 25.18
CA ASN A 423 -8.07 42.61 23.89
C ASN A 423 -7.00 41.51 23.97
N GLU A 424 -7.23 40.43 23.24
CA GLU A 424 -6.39 39.22 23.14
C GLU A 424 -4.92 39.52 22.77
N LYS A 425 -4.69 40.61 22.02
CA LYS A 425 -3.33 41.03 21.64
C LYS A 425 -2.54 41.67 22.78
N ASP A 426 -3.22 42.35 23.72
CA ASP A 426 -2.56 42.98 24.85
C ASP A 426 -2.20 41.93 25.92
N VAL A 427 -3.02 40.88 26.04
CA VAL A 427 -2.74 39.73 26.91
C VAL A 427 -1.50 38.95 26.45
N GLU A 428 -1.33 38.73 25.15
CA GLU A 428 -0.13 38.02 24.65
C GLU A 428 1.16 38.84 24.85
N VAL A 429 1.08 40.17 24.78
CA VAL A 429 2.22 41.05 25.05
C VAL A 429 2.60 41.02 26.53
N GLU A 430 1.61 41.04 27.44
CA GLU A 430 1.89 41.01 28.87
C GLU A 430 2.39 39.64 29.33
N LEU A 431 1.88 38.54 28.76
CA LEU A 431 2.42 37.19 28.99
C LEU A 431 3.90 37.08 28.56
N LYS A 432 4.27 37.63 27.40
CA LYS A 432 5.68 37.64 26.95
C LYS A 432 6.57 38.49 27.86
N LYS A 433 6.04 39.59 28.39
CA LYS A 433 6.76 40.45 29.33
C LYS A 433 6.97 39.75 30.68
N GLN A 434 5.95 39.02 31.15
CA GLN A 434 6.02 38.23 32.37
C GLN A 434 6.98 37.03 32.24
N GLU A 435 6.97 36.33 31.10
CA GLU A 435 7.94 35.27 30.79
C GLU A 435 9.37 35.79 30.77
N LYS A 436 9.58 36.97 30.18
CA LYS A 436 10.91 37.60 30.12
C LYS A 436 11.41 37.96 31.52
N PHE A 437 10.56 38.56 32.34
CA PHE A 437 10.89 38.91 33.72
C PHE A 437 11.25 37.66 34.54
N MET A 438 10.44 36.60 34.49
CA MET A 438 10.76 35.34 35.17
C MET A 438 12.11 34.75 34.73
N LYS A 439 12.42 34.80 33.43
CA LYS A 439 13.70 34.30 32.92
C LYS A 439 14.88 35.10 33.48
N GLU A 440 14.77 36.43 33.52
CA GLU A 440 15.81 37.30 34.11
C GLU A 440 15.98 37.02 35.61
N THR A 441 14.89 36.86 36.37
CA THR A 441 14.96 36.54 37.81
C THR A 441 15.58 35.16 38.06
N ILE A 442 15.27 34.16 37.22
CA ILE A 442 15.86 32.83 37.35
C ILE A 442 17.37 32.86 37.04
N GLU A 443 17.80 33.63 36.05
CA GLU A 443 19.23 33.77 35.77
C GLU A 443 19.97 34.49 36.90
N GLU A 444 19.39 35.56 37.44
CA GLU A 444 19.94 36.27 38.60
C GLU A 444 20.05 35.36 39.83
N LEU A 445 19.00 34.57 40.11
CA LEU A 445 19.01 33.60 41.21
C LEU A 445 20.08 32.53 41.00
N LYS A 446 20.24 32.02 39.77
CA LYS A 446 21.30 31.04 39.44
C LYS A 446 22.69 31.62 39.65
N LEU A 447 22.92 32.87 39.27
CA LEU A 447 24.19 33.55 39.49
C LEU A 447 24.47 33.73 40.98
N ASN A 448 23.48 34.18 41.76
CA ASN A 448 23.63 34.32 43.23
C ASN A 448 23.82 32.97 43.93
N MET A 449 23.14 31.91 43.48
CA MET A 449 23.34 30.55 43.98
C MET A 449 24.72 29.99 43.62
N LEU A 450 25.23 30.30 42.43
CA LEU A 450 26.57 29.89 42.01
C LEU A 450 27.63 30.61 42.84
N ASP A 451 27.44 31.91 43.09
CA ASP A 451 28.37 32.73 43.88
C ASP A 451 28.42 32.27 45.33
N THR A 452 27.25 32.04 45.95
CA THR A 452 27.16 31.45 47.30
C THR A 452 27.74 30.03 47.36
N PHE A 453 27.57 29.20 46.33
CA PHE A 453 28.19 27.89 46.26
C PHE A 453 29.72 27.98 46.13
N CYS A 454 30.22 28.94 45.34
CA CYS A 454 31.65 29.22 45.22
C CYS A 454 32.24 29.72 46.55
N ASP A 455 31.56 30.61 47.27
CA ASP A 455 31.95 31.08 48.59
C ASP A 455 31.97 29.94 49.62
N LEU A 456 30.92 29.11 49.65
CA LEU A 456 30.85 27.94 50.53
C LEU A 456 31.92 26.90 50.19
N LYS A 457 32.27 26.74 48.90
CA LYS A 457 33.36 25.87 48.47
C LYS A 457 34.72 26.42 48.88
N LEU A 458 34.93 27.72 48.73
CA LEU A 458 36.14 28.41 49.22
C LEU A 458 36.29 28.27 50.74
N GLN A 459 35.19 28.29 51.47
CA GLN A 459 35.16 28.11 52.93
C GLN A 459 35.28 26.65 53.39
N SER A 460 35.02 25.66 52.54
CA SER A 460 35.05 24.23 52.92
C SER A 460 36.35 23.52 52.51
N GLU A 461 37.06 24.01 51.50
CA GLU A 461 38.42 23.54 51.17
C GLU A 461 39.46 24.24 52.07
N THR A 462 40.31 23.46 52.74
CA THR A 462 41.35 23.96 53.66
C THR A 462 42.32 24.94 52.99
N ALA A 463 42.64 24.71 51.71
CA ALA A 463 43.47 25.62 50.91
C ALA A 463 42.75 26.94 50.57
N GLY A 464 41.42 26.89 50.39
CA GLY A 464 40.59 28.07 50.17
C GLY A 464 40.45 28.93 51.44
N GLN A 465 40.28 28.28 52.60
CA GLN A 465 40.27 28.96 53.90
C GLN A 465 41.59 29.67 54.19
N GLU A 466 42.74 29.03 53.93
CA GLU A 466 44.06 29.66 54.11
C GLU A 466 44.25 30.88 53.19
N ALA A 467 43.81 30.81 51.93
CA ALA A 467 43.89 31.92 51.00
C ALA A 467 42.98 33.09 51.39
N TRP A 468 41.78 32.79 51.89
CA TRP A 468 40.81 33.79 52.35
C TRP A 468 41.27 34.49 53.64
N LEU A 469 41.80 33.73 54.61
CA LEU A 469 42.39 34.28 55.82
C LEU A 469 43.57 35.21 55.50
N LYS A 470 44.41 34.84 54.54
CA LYS A 470 45.56 35.65 54.09
C LYS A 470 45.16 36.90 53.31
N ALA A 471 43.98 36.90 52.69
CA ALA A 471 43.42 38.06 51.99
C ALA A 471 42.76 39.06 52.95
N ILE A 472 42.33 38.61 54.13
CA ILE A 472 41.74 39.47 55.18
C ILE A 472 42.82 40.08 56.09
N GLU A 473 43.99 39.44 56.18
CA GLU A 473 45.11 39.92 57.00
C GLU A 473 45.92 41.06 56.35
N ASN A 474 45.67 41.37 55.06
CA ASN A 474 46.19 42.54 54.34
C ASN A 474 45.09 43.57 54.12
#